data_AF-A0A8J5IJM6-F1
#
_entry.id   AF-A0A8J5IJM6-F1
#
_cell.length_a   1.000
_cell.length_b   1.000
_cell.length_c   1.000
_cell.angle_alpha   90.00
_cell.angle_beta   90.00
_cell.angle_gamma   90.00
#
_symmetry.space_group_name_H-M   'P 1'
#
loop_
_entity.id
_entity.type
_entity.pdbx_description
1 polymer ?
#
loop_
_entity_poly.entity_id
_entity_poly.type
_entity_poly.pdbx_seq_one_letter_code
_entity_poly.pdbx_strand_id
1 'polypeptide(L)'
;MPEDFKFPQLDALSVWRLWLGNPAGGYPPFRTLQAFDFVSSNRKMYSEWSVLVRHIITGVESDSGADMQRPDYQEETDRLYEQGMSKVPLEASAQPHKQQLERAVTTLRRIREAIHDANPRVRSVPFRHRKRKKQQ
;
A
#
# COMPACT_ATOMS: atom_id res chain seq x y z
N MET A 1 -4.57 -16.37 -10.55
CA MET A 1 -5.72 -15.44 -10.71
C MET A 1 -6.26 -15.54 -12.13
N PRO A 2 -7.55 -15.25 -12.38
CA PRO A 2 -8.11 -15.13 -13.74
C PRO A 2 -7.36 -14.09 -14.60
N GLU A 3 -7.27 -14.31 -15.91
CA GLU A 3 -6.54 -13.42 -16.83
C GLU A 3 -7.20 -12.04 -16.99
N ASP A 4 -8.52 -11.99 -16.88
CA ASP A 4 -9.35 -10.80 -16.99
C ASP A 4 -9.49 -10.03 -15.66
N PHE A 5 -8.89 -10.55 -14.57
CA PHE A 5 -8.88 -9.87 -13.28
C PHE A 5 -8.28 -8.47 -13.41
N LYS A 6 -8.98 -7.47 -12.88
CA LYS A 6 -8.48 -6.09 -12.80
C LYS A 6 -8.45 -5.67 -11.35
N PHE A 7 -7.29 -5.15 -10.93
CA PHE A 7 -7.19 -4.53 -9.62
C PHE A 7 -8.12 -3.30 -9.55
N PRO A 8 -9.04 -3.26 -8.58
CA PRO A 8 -9.87 -2.08 -8.36
C PRO A 8 -9.01 -0.91 -7.89
N GLN A 9 -9.45 0.31 -8.20
CA GLN A 9 -8.84 1.52 -7.63
C GLN A 9 -9.39 1.72 -6.23
N LEU A 10 -8.65 1.20 -5.25
CA LEU A 10 -9.01 1.24 -3.85
C LEU A 10 -8.18 2.25 -3.08
N ASP A 11 -8.66 2.59 -1.89
CA ASP A 11 -7.91 3.32 -0.87
C ASP A 11 -7.03 2.39 -0.04
N ALA A 12 -6.17 2.98 0.78
CA ALA A 12 -5.22 2.21 1.59
C ALA A 12 -5.92 1.27 2.59
N LEU A 13 -7.04 1.70 3.18
CA LEU A 13 -7.82 0.88 4.11
C LEU A 13 -8.45 -0.34 3.42
N SER A 14 -9.04 -0.17 2.23
CA SER A 14 -9.62 -1.30 1.51
C SER A 14 -8.56 -2.27 1.01
N VAL A 15 -7.38 -1.76 0.60
CA VAL A 15 -6.22 -2.61 0.29
C VAL A 15 -5.78 -3.42 1.51
N TRP A 16 -5.67 -2.77 2.68
CA TRP A 16 -5.32 -3.43 3.94
C TRP A 16 -6.31 -4.56 4.30
N ARG A 17 -7.61 -4.28 4.25
CA ARG A 17 -8.66 -5.27 4.50
C ARG A 17 -8.57 -6.46 3.54
N LEU A 18 -8.38 -6.21 2.23
CA LEU A 18 -8.20 -7.28 1.24
C LEU A 18 -6.90 -8.07 1.45
N TRP A 19 -5.84 -7.41 1.94
CA TRP A 19 -4.56 -8.05 2.20
C TRP A 19 -4.63 -9.12 3.28
N LEU A 20 -5.32 -8.80 4.38
CA LEU A 20 -5.57 -9.72 5.49
C LEU A 20 -6.71 -10.71 5.23
N GLY A 21 -7.46 -10.45 4.16
CA GLY A 21 -8.56 -11.27 3.69
C GLY A 21 -9.90 -10.73 4.16
N ASN A 22 -10.83 -10.64 3.22
CA ASN A 22 -12.20 -10.27 3.46
C ASN A 22 -13.11 -11.49 3.25
N PRO A 23 -13.36 -12.31 4.29
CA PRO A 23 -14.18 -13.50 4.16
C PRO A 23 -15.62 -13.18 3.72
N ALA A 24 -16.15 -12.01 4.11
CA ALA A 24 -17.48 -11.57 3.68
C ALA A 24 -17.55 -11.22 2.18
N GLY A 25 -16.42 -10.87 1.57
CA GLY A 25 -16.31 -10.54 0.14
C GLY A 25 -15.91 -11.71 -0.76
N GLY A 26 -15.67 -12.91 -0.22
CA GLY A 26 -15.26 -14.09 -0.99
C GLY A 26 -13.84 -14.02 -1.59
N TYR A 27 -13.03 -13.03 -1.20
CA TYR A 27 -11.65 -12.89 -1.68
C TYR A 27 -10.67 -13.61 -0.75
N PRO A 28 -9.75 -14.43 -1.29
CA PRO A 28 -8.67 -14.97 -0.49
C PRO A 28 -7.77 -13.84 0.03
N PRO A 29 -7.12 -14.00 1.19
CA PRO A 29 -6.14 -13.03 1.67
C PRO A 29 -5.05 -12.79 0.62
N PHE A 30 -4.89 -11.56 0.14
CA PHE A 30 -3.88 -11.28 -0.90
C PHE A 30 -2.45 -11.54 -0.41
N ARG A 31 -2.22 -11.55 0.91
CA ARG A 31 -0.93 -11.88 1.52
C ARG A 31 -0.44 -13.31 1.22
N THR A 32 -1.33 -14.24 0.87
CA THR A 32 -0.94 -15.62 0.54
C THR A 32 -0.61 -15.79 -0.95
N LEU A 33 -0.90 -14.78 -1.76
CA LEU A 33 -0.58 -14.77 -3.18
C LEU A 33 0.86 -14.30 -3.39
N GLN A 34 1.42 -14.60 -4.55
CA GLN A 34 2.69 -14.09 -5.04
C GLN A 34 2.49 -13.26 -6.31
N ALA A 35 3.44 -12.38 -6.62
CA ALA A 35 3.37 -11.56 -7.84
C ALA A 35 3.25 -12.41 -9.13
N PHE A 36 3.79 -13.63 -9.13
CA PHE A 36 3.70 -14.55 -10.27
C PHE A 36 2.29 -15.12 -10.50
N ASP A 37 1.43 -15.10 -9.49
CA ASP A 37 0.02 -15.54 -9.59
C ASP A 37 -0.84 -14.58 -10.44
N PHE A 38 -0.26 -13.43 -10.80
CA PHE A 38 -0.88 -12.39 -11.62
C PHE A 38 -0.24 -12.31 -13.01
N VAL A 39 -1.07 -11.99 -14.01
CA VAL A 39 -0.62 -11.58 -15.34
C VAL A 39 0.30 -10.36 -15.26
N SER A 40 1.21 -10.22 -16.24
CA SER A 40 2.29 -9.22 -16.24
C SER A 40 1.81 -7.77 -15.99
N SER A 41 0.64 -7.40 -16.53
CA SER A 41 0.00 -6.10 -16.35
C SER A 41 -0.38 -5.81 -14.88
N ASN A 42 -0.72 -6.85 -14.12
CA ASN A 42 -1.22 -6.75 -12.76
C ASN A 42 -0.11 -6.91 -11.70
N ARG A 43 1.04 -7.50 -12.06
CA ARG A 43 2.18 -7.69 -11.15
C ARG A 43 2.65 -6.39 -10.51
N LYS A 44 2.67 -5.30 -11.30
CA LYS A 44 3.09 -3.98 -10.81
C LYS A 44 2.16 -3.49 -9.69
N MET A 45 0.85 -3.59 -9.88
CA MET A 45 -0.13 -3.14 -8.90
C MET A 45 -0.06 -3.96 -7.61
N TYR A 46 0.05 -5.30 -7.74
CA TYR A 46 0.28 -6.16 -6.59
C TYR A 46 1.53 -5.76 -5.80
N SER A 47 2.64 -5.50 -6.49
CA SER A 47 3.87 -5.02 -5.83
C SER A 47 3.73 -3.64 -5.20
N GLU A 48 2.91 -2.75 -5.74
CA GLU A 48 2.62 -1.46 -5.10
C GLU A 48 1.80 -1.66 -3.81
N TRP A 49 0.77 -2.51 -3.86
CA TRP A 49 -0.03 -2.85 -2.68
C TRP A 49 0.80 -3.55 -1.59
N SER A 50 1.67 -4.48 -1.97
CA SER A 50 2.52 -5.20 -1.02
C SER A 50 3.47 -4.26 -0.27
N VAL A 51 4.04 -3.27 -0.96
CA VAL A 51 4.89 -2.26 -0.33
C VAL A 51 4.09 -1.36 0.61
N LEU A 52 2.89 -0.93 0.20
CA LEU A 52 2.02 -0.13 1.07
C LEU A 52 1.70 -0.90 2.36
N VAL A 53 1.24 -2.13 2.24
CA VAL A 53 0.87 -2.95 3.41
C VAL A 53 2.09 -3.23 4.29
N ARG A 54 3.27 -3.44 3.70
CA ARG A 54 4.51 -3.58 4.49
C ARG A 54 4.80 -2.36 5.35
N HIS A 55 4.58 -1.14 4.85
CA HIS A 55 4.74 0.07 5.67
C HIS A 55 3.76 0.10 6.84
N ILE A 56 2.50 -0.31 6.62
CA ILE A 56 1.48 -0.37 7.67
C ILE A 56 1.86 -1.42 8.72
N ILE A 57 2.26 -2.63 8.30
CA ILE A 57 2.72 -3.71 9.20
C ILE A 57 3.88 -3.22 10.06
N THR A 58 4.92 -2.64 9.45
CA THR A 58 6.07 -2.11 10.19
C THR A 58 5.65 -1.02 11.19
N GLY A 59 4.66 -0.18 10.85
CA GLY A 59 4.08 0.78 11.78
C GLY A 59 3.41 0.13 12.98
N VAL A 60 2.60 -0.92 12.76
CA VAL A 60 1.95 -1.70 13.83
C VAL A 60 2.97 -2.38 14.72
N GLU A 61 3.97 -3.04 14.14
CA GLU A 61 5.02 -3.75 14.86
C GLU A 61 5.89 -2.79 15.68
N SER A 62 6.15 -1.59 15.15
CA SER A 62 6.90 -0.55 15.88
C SER A 62 6.14 0.00 17.08
N ASP A 63 4.81 0.07 17.01
CA ASP A 63 3.97 0.56 18.11
C ASP A 63 3.71 -0.49 19.19
N SER A 64 3.42 -1.72 18.76
CA SER A 64 3.11 -2.84 19.66
C SER A 64 4.35 -3.55 20.22
N GLY A 65 5.48 -3.46 19.54
CA GLY A 65 6.69 -4.21 19.86
C GLY A 65 6.61 -5.71 19.56
N ALA A 66 5.58 -6.16 18.84
CA ALA A 66 5.32 -7.56 18.52
C ALA A 66 5.04 -7.76 17.03
N ASP A 67 5.37 -8.95 16.51
CA ASP A 67 5.11 -9.32 15.12
C ASP A 67 3.61 -9.33 14.81
N MET A 68 3.25 -8.72 13.67
CA MET A 68 1.85 -8.54 13.29
C MET A 68 1.16 -9.89 13.00
N GLN A 69 0.07 -10.16 13.73
CA GLN A 69 -0.77 -11.33 13.51
C GLN A 69 -2.03 -10.99 12.71
N ARG A 70 -2.62 -12.00 12.06
CA ARG A 70 -3.91 -11.82 11.39
C ARG A 70 -5.00 -11.55 12.43
N PRO A 71 -5.78 -10.47 12.28
CA PRO A 71 -6.98 -10.26 13.09
C PRO A 71 -8.06 -11.31 12.82
N ASP A 72 -8.85 -11.61 13.85
CA ASP A 72 -9.97 -12.56 13.73
C ASP A 72 -11.24 -11.88 13.19
N TYR A 73 -11.38 -10.56 13.38
CA TYR A 73 -12.55 -9.78 12.97
C TYR A 73 -12.18 -8.41 12.37
N GLN A 74 -13.16 -7.83 11.68
CA GLN A 74 -12.94 -6.63 10.85
C GLN A 74 -12.64 -5.37 11.68
N GLU A 75 -13.25 -5.22 12.85
CA GLU A 75 -12.99 -4.05 13.70
C GLU A 75 -11.53 -4.00 14.16
N GLU A 76 -10.96 -5.13 14.54
CA GLU A 76 -9.53 -5.22 14.87
C GLU A 76 -8.65 -4.96 13.64
N THR A 77 -9.06 -5.42 12.46
CA THR A 77 -8.39 -5.08 11.19
C THR A 77 -8.31 -3.57 10.97
N ASP A 78 -9.39 -2.86 11.21
CA ASP A 78 -9.44 -1.40 11.02
C ASP A 78 -8.62 -0.66 12.09
N ARG A 79 -8.66 -1.11 13.35
CA ARG A 79 -7.83 -0.55 14.43
C ARG A 79 -6.34 -0.68 14.14
N LEU A 80 -5.89 -1.84 13.67
CA LEU A 80 -4.48 -2.03 13.30
C LEU A 80 -4.08 -1.15 12.11
N TYR A 81 -4.99 -0.89 11.18
CA TYR A 81 -4.72 0.06 10.09
C TYR A 81 -4.45 1.47 10.63
N GLU A 82 -5.32 1.96 11.52
CA GLU A 82 -5.17 3.29 12.13
C GLU A 82 -3.88 3.39 12.94
N GLN A 83 -3.60 2.36 13.77
CA GLN A 83 -2.38 2.25 14.55
C GLN A 83 -1.14 2.27 13.67
N GLY A 84 -1.10 1.43 12.63
CA GLY A 84 0.02 1.37 11.70
C GLY A 84 0.23 2.69 10.96
N MET A 85 -0.84 3.27 10.41
CA MET A 85 -0.80 4.55 9.69
C MET A 85 -0.36 5.72 10.58
N SER A 86 -0.64 5.68 11.89
CA SER A 86 -0.16 6.72 12.83
C SER A 86 1.37 6.75 12.97
N LYS A 87 2.05 5.64 12.67
CA LYS A 87 3.52 5.52 12.72
C LYS A 87 4.19 5.66 11.37
N VAL A 88 3.42 5.58 10.29
CA VAL A 88 3.94 5.83 8.96
C VAL A 88 4.23 7.33 8.84
N PRO A 89 5.44 7.72 8.39
CA PRO A 89 5.74 9.12 8.15
C PRO A 89 4.86 9.60 6.99
N LEU A 90 3.78 10.29 7.33
CA LEU A 90 2.85 10.88 6.38
C LEU A 90 2.54 12.29 6.91
N GLU A 91 2.97 13.31 6.19
CA GLU A 91 2.57 14.68 6.51
C GLU A 91 1.04 14.79 6.45
N ALA A 92 0.43 15.37 7.49
CA ALA A 92 -1.00 15.63 7.51
C ALA A 92 -1.36 16.46 6.27
N SER A 93 -2.39 16.02 5.52
CA SER A 93 -2.85 16.81 4.38
C SER A 93 -3.28 18.19 4.87
N ALA A 94 -2.71 19.26 4.33
CA ALA A 94 -3.11 20.64 4.61
C ALA A 94 -4.57 20.95 4.21
N GLN A 95 -5.27 20.01 3.55
CA GLN A 95 -6.67 20.15 3.14
C GLN A 95 -7.51 18.93 3.57
N PRO A 96 -8.11 18.96 4.78
CA PRO A 96 -8.95 17.87 5.28
C PRO A 96 -10.32 17.76 4.56
N HIS A 97 -10.85 18.83 3.95
CA HIS A 97 -12.23 18.85 3.44
C HIS A 97 -12.45 18.27 2.02
N LYS A 98 -11.38 17.95 1.28
CA LYS A 98 -11.46 17.39 -0.10
C LYS A 98 -10.97 15.95 -0.18
N GLN A 99 -11.17 15.14 0.86
CA GLN A 99 -10.86 13.71 0.82
C GLN A 99 -11.89 12.97 -0.04
N GLN A 100 -11.78 13.13 -1.36
CA GLN A 100 -12.04 11.99 -2.23
C GLN A 100 -11.14 10.85 -1.70
N LEU A 101 -11.74 9.71 -1.37
CA LEU A 101 -11.06 8.55 -0.79
C LEU A 101 -9.70 8.34 -1.51
N GLU A 102 -8.60 8.66 -0.82
CA GLU A 102 -7.30 8.76 -1.46
C GLU A 102 -6.90 7.38 -1.98
N ARG A 103 -6.57 7.27 -3.27
CA ARG A 103 -6.15 6.00 -3.86
C ARG A 103 -4.91 5.48 -3.15
N ALA A 104 -4.85 4.17 -2.91
CA ALA A 104 -3.73 3.49 -2.26
C ALA A 104 -2.37 3.82 -2.89
N VAL A 105 -2.31 3.97 -4.22
CA VAL A 105 -1.09 4.36 -4.94
C VAL A 105 -0.64 5.79 -4.60
N THR A 106 -1.59 6.70 -4.40
CA THR A 106 -1.31 8.07 -3.97
C THR A 106 -0.83 8.08 -2.51
N THR A 107 -1.47 7.32 -1.62
CA THR A 107 -1.01 7.16 -0.24
C THR A 107 0.42 6.63 -0.21
N LEU A 108 0.73 5.57 -0.96
CA LEU A 108 2.08 5.02 -1.06
C LEU A 108 3.10 6.04 -1.61
N ARG A 109 2.69 6.85 -2.59
CA ARG A 109 3.54 7.92 -3.13
C ARG A 109 3.90 8.93 -2.03
N ARG A 110 2.92 9.37 -1.24
CA ARG A 110 3.15 10.30 -0.12
C ARG A 110 4.06 9.71 0.94
N ILE A 111 3.90 8.43 1.29
CA ILE A 111 4.81 7.71 2.19
C ILE A 111 6.25 7.79 1.66
N ARG A 112 6.46 7.52 0.37
CA ARG A 112 7.80 7.57 -0.25
C ARG A 112 8.39 8.98 -0.26
N GLU A 113 7.57 9.98 -0.54
CA GLU A 113 7.98 11.40 -0.50
C GLU A 113 8.40 11.79 0.92
N ALA A 114 7.59 11.47 1.93
CA ALA A 114 7.91 11.75 3.34
C ALA A 114 9.16 11.02 3.84
N ILE A 115 9.36 9.75 3.47
CA ILE A 115 10.60 9.01 3.79
C ILE A 115 11.83 9.67 3.16
N HIS A 116 11.69 10.13 1.91
CA HIS A 116 12.77 10.83 1.21
C HIS A 116 13.08 12.19 1.87
N ASP A 117 12.06 12.94 2.27
CA ASP A 117 12.23 14.25 2.90
C ASP A 117 12.82 14.13 4.32
N ALA A 118 12.41 13.11 5.09
CA ALA A 118 12.97 12.81 6.40
C ALA A 118 14.43 12.31 6.34
N ASN A 119 14.83 11.70 5.23
CA ASN A 119 16.21 11.28 5.01
C ASN A 119 16.62 11.40 3.53
N PRO A 120 17.10 12.59 3.11
CA PRO A 120 17.47 12.89 1.71
C PRO A 120 18.57 11.99 1.15
N ARG A 121 19.24 11.19 2.00
CA ARG A 121 20.36 10.32 1.65
C ARG A 121 19.95 8.86 1.42
N VAL A 122 18.70 8.45 1.69
CA VAL A 122 18.27 7.03 1.64
C VAL A 122 18.31 6.45 0.23
N ARG A 123 18.00 7.22 -0.82
CA ARG A 123 18.17 6.82 -2.22
C ARG A 123 18.33 8.05 -3.12
N SER A 124 19.52 8.62 -3.17
CA SER A 124 19.90 9.52 -4.27
C SER A 124 20.19 8.71 -5.53
N VAL A 125 19.16 8.07 -6.12
CA VAL A 125 19.29 7.62 -7.51
C VAL A 125 19.07 8.87 -8.36
N PRO A 126 20.09 9.41 -9.04
CA PRO A 126 19.92 10.59 -9.87
C PRO A 126 18.79 10.33 -10.87
N PHE A 127 17.80 11.22 -10.88
CA PHE A 127 16.67 11.15 -11.79
C PHE A 127 17.18 11.10 -13.23
N ARG A 128 17.10 9.92 -13.86
CA ARG A 128 17.41 9.75 -15.28
C ARG A 128 16.14 9.96 -16.08
N HIS A 129 16.10 11.02 -16.88
CA HIS A 129 15.08 11.19 -17.91
C HIS A 129 15.02 9.93 -18.79
N ARG A 130 13.85 9.30 -18.86
CA ARG A 130 13.59 8.21 -19.79
C ARG A 130 13.76 8.76 -21.21
N LYS A 131 14.70 8.19 -21.99
CA LYS A 131 14.87 8.57 -23.40
C LYS A 131 13.54 8.34 -24.13
N ARG A 132 12.85 9.42 -24.51
CA ARG A 132 11.75 9.38 -25.48
C ARG A 132 12.36 8.94 -26.81
N LYS A 133 11.91 7.80 -27.35
CA LYS A 133 12.17 7.48 -28.76
C LYS A 133 11.45 8.54 -29.59
N LYS A 134 12.19 9.34 -30.35
CA LYS A 134 11.61 10.14 -31.44
C LYS A 134 10.97 9.13 -32.41
N GLN A 135 9.66 9.27 -32.65
CA GLN A 135 9.03 8.62 -33.79
C GLN A 135 9.58 9.30 -35.05
N GLN A 136 9.93 8.46 -36.03
CA GLN A 136 10.45 8.87 -37.34
C GLN A 136 9.37 9.59 -38.15
#